data_AF-A0A6N0WZM5-F1
#
_entry.id   AF-A0A6N0WZM5-F1
#
_cell.length_a   1.000
_cell.length_b   1.000
_cell.length_c   1.000
_cell.angle_alpha   90.00
_cell.angle_beta   90.00
_cell.angle_gamma   90.00
#
_symmetry.space_group_name_H-M   'P 1'
#
loop_
_entity.id
_entity.type
_entity.pdbx_description
1 polymer ?
#
loop_
_entity_poly.entity_id
_entity_poly.type
_entity_poly.pdbx_seq_one_letter_code
_entity_poly.pdbx_strand_id
1 'polypeptide(L)'
;MVVATTLGVLISVVLGCGLFAAAFFSDKSGYDQNVSDATRVKAPQPNPTALPEGLESYKSTDEFTDRTVPAALLADHNTKAGTWGLIRVTAGMLRYRVTDPRRAPLETILTPDTLPGIVEPTILHHVEPVPGARFHVEFWRAREG
;
A
#
# COMPACT_ATOMS: atom_id res chain seq x y z
N MET A 1 65.57 -47.73 9.93
CA MET A 1 64.91 -48.59 10.93
C MET A 1 63.42 -48.25 10.89
N VAL A 2 62.62 -49.21 10.41
CA VAL A 2 61.14 -49.33 10.36
C VAL A 2 60.30 -48.11 9.93
N VAL A 3 59.72 -48.22 8.73
CA VAL A 3 58.54 -47.48 8.23
C VAL A 3 57.36 -48.45 8.23
N ALA A 4 56.24 -48.09 8.85
CA ALA A 4 54.98 -48.85 8.93
C ALA A 4 53.84 -47.96 8.37
N THR A 5 53.27 -48.29 7.21
CA THR A 5 51.98 -49.01 7.00
C THR A 5 50.79 -48.31 7.69
N THR A 6 49.73 -47.88 7.00
CA THR A 6 48.78 -48.75 6.30
C THR A 6 47.81 -47.93 5.43
N LEU A 7 47.54 -48.44 4.23
CA LEU A 7 46.59 -47.98 3.23
C LEU A 7 45.22 -48.61 3.52
N GLY A 8 44.14 -47.82 3.62
CA GLY A 8 42.77 -48.30 3.79
C GLY A 8 41.91 -47.95 2.59
N VAL A 9 41.46 -48.96 1.84
CA VAL A 9 40.51 -48.87 0.73
C VAL A 9 39.56 -50.08 0.80
N LEU A 10 38.30 -49.87 0.36
CA LEU A 10 37.18 -50.81 0.08
C LEU A 10 36.25 -51.16 1.28
N ILE A 11 34.92 -51.36 1.17
CA ILE A 11 33.83 -51.18 0.19
C ILE A 11 32.51 -51.51 0.94
N SER A 12 31.39 -50.82 0.62
CA SER A 12 29.94 -51.17 0.66
C SER A 12 29.25 -51.94 1.81
N VAL A 13 28.08 -51.43 2.26
CA VAL A 13 26.76 -52.11 2.52
C VAL A 13 25.68 -51.00 2.70
N VAL A 14 24.78 -50.68 1.76
CA VAL A 14 23.41 -51.20 1.45
C VAL A 14 22.34 -51.08 2.57
N LEU A 15 21.32 -50.25 2.26
CA LEU A 15 19.89 -50.22 2.66
C LEU A 15 19.42 -50.63 4.08
N GLY A 16 18.63 -49.74 4.71
CA GLY A 16 17.69 -50.08 5.78
C GLY A 16 16.55 -49.06 5.93
N CYS A 17 15.34 -49.46 5.54
CA CYS A 17 14.06 -48.76 5.67
C CYS A 17 13.59 -48.53 7.12
N GLY A 18 12.83 -47.45 7.35
CA GLY A 18 11.96 -47.26 8.52
C GLY A 18 11.37 -45.84 8.53
N LEU A 19 10.26 -45.60 7.82
CA LEU A 19 8.89 -45.54 8.37
C LEU A 19 8.61 -44.28 9.22
N PHE A 20 8.10 -43.23 8.57
CA PHE A 20 7.13 -42.31 9.19
C PHE A 20 6.07 -41.95 8.16
N ALA A 21 4.84 -42.38 8.43
CA ALA A 21 3.66 -42.17 7.61
C ALA A 21 2.75 -41.10 8.23
N ALA A 22 1.80 -40.64 7.40
CA ALA A 22 0.68 -39.73 7.64
C ALA A 22 1.00 -38.23 7.44
N ALA A 23 0.75 -37.65 6.26
CA ALA A 23 -0.52 -37.34 5.61
C ALA A 23 -1.03 -35.94 5.96
N PHE A 24 -0.79 -34.98 5.05
CA PHE A 24 -1.74 -33.91 4.78
C PHE A 24 -1.86 -33.71 3.27
N PHE A 25 -3.13 -33.70 2.85
CA PHE A 25 -3.73 -33.36 1.57
C PHE A 25 -2.88 -32.45 0.66
N SER A 26 -2.62 -32.84 -0.58
CA SER A 26 -3.50 -32.75 -1.75
C SER A 26 -3.11 -31.56 -2.64
N ASP A 27 -3.17 -31.85 -3.93
CA ASP A 27 -2.48 -31.28 -5.08
C ASP A 27 -2.90 -29.85 -5.49
N LYS A 28 -1.91 -29.09 -5.96
CA LYS A 28 -1.86 -28.04 -7.00
C LYS A 28 -2.91 -26.92 -7.13
N SER A 29 -2.39 -25.69 -7.12
CA SER A 29 -2.46 -24.77 -8.27
C SER A 29 -1.27 -23.80 -8.12
N GLY A 30 -0.20 -23.89 -8.93
CA GLY A 30 -0.24 -23.50 -10.33
C GLY A 30 0.01 -22.00 -10.48
N TYR A 31 1.18 -21.50 -10.05
CA TYR A 31 1.68 -20.21 -10.51
C TYR A 31 3.20 -20.27 -10.67
N ASP A 32 3.64 -20.18 -11.92
CA ASP A 32 5.02 -20.22 -12.36
C ASP A 32 5.89 -19.23 -11.57
N GLN A 33 6.95 -19.73 -10.94
CA GLN A 33 8.02 -18.89 -10.43
C GLN A 33 8.94 -18.56 -11.60
N ASN A 34 8.62 -17.50 -12.35
CA ASN A 34 9.58 -16.92 -13.29
C ASN A 34 10.63 -16.11 -12.49
N VAL A 35 11.79 -16.73 -12.26
CA VAL A 35 12.98 -16.12 -11.68
C VAL A 35 13.49 -15.02 -12.62
N SER A 36 13.23 -13.76 -12.29
CA SER A 36 13.86 -12.59 -12.92
C SER A 36 13.91 -11.42 -11.92
N ASP A 37 14.67 -11.62 -10.84
CA ASP A 37 14.63 -10.78 -9.63
C ASP A 37 15.80 -9.78 -9.51
N ALA A 38 16.18 -9.13 -10.61
CA ALA A 38 17.23 -8.11 -10.58
C ALA A 38 16.88 -6.77 -11.26
N THR A 39 15.71 -6.66 -11.90
CA THR A 39 15.30 -5.40 -12.58
C THR A 39 13.80 -5.18 -12.65
N ARG A 40 12.98 -5.98 -11.96
CA ARG A 40 11.53 -5.73 -11.93
C ARG A 40 11.26 -4.48 -11.11
N VAL A 41 11.19 -3.32 -11.77
CA VAL A 41 10.56 -2.14 -11.19
C VAL A 41 9.16 -2.57 -10.79
N LYS A 42 8.93 -2.72 -9.47
CA LYS A 42 7.61 -3.07 -8.94
C LYS A 42 6.66 -1.98 -9.40
N ALA A 43 5.67 -2.34 -10.22
CA ALA A 43 4.70 -1.38 -10.73
C ALA A 43 4.04 -0.63 -9.54
N PRO A 44 3.79 0.68 -9.66
CA PRO A 44 3.08 1.42 -8.62
C PRO A 44 1.72 0.79 -8.33
N GLN A 45 1.32 0.80 -7.06
CA GLN A 45 0.05 0.20 -6.63
C GLN A 45 -1.13 1.12 -6.98
N PRO A 46 -2.33 0.58 -7.26
CA PRO A 46 -3.50 1.42 -7.52
C PRO A 46 -3.91 2.24 -6.28
N ASN A 47 -4.62 3.33 -6.52
CA ASN A 47 -5.19 4.16 -5.44
C ASN A 47 -6.45 3.51 -4.85
N PRO A 48 -6.71 3.66 -3.55
CA PRO A 48 -7.90 3.12 -2.91
C PRO A 48 -9.18 3.84 -3.40
N THR A 49 -10.27 3.08 -3.53
CA THR A 49 -11.60 3.59 -3.92
C THR A 49 -12.59 3.64 -2.75
N ALA A 50 -12.23 3.11 -1.60
CA ALA A 50 -12.99 3.16 -0.35
C ALA A 50 -12.04 3.27 0.85
N LEU A 51 -12.54 3.83 1.96
CA LEU A 51 -11.84 3.77 3.24
C LEU A 51 -11.81 2.31 3.74
N PRO A 52 -10.72 1.88 4.41
CA PRO A 52 -10.72 0.60 5.13
C PRO A 52 -11.84 0.53 6.17
N GLU A 53 -12.33 -0.68 6.42
CA GLU A 53 -13.28 -0.93 7.51
C GLU A 53 -12.64 -0.69 8.88
N GLY A 54 -13.46 -0.40 9.89
CA GLY A 54 -13.01 -0.21 11.28
C GLY A 54 -12.34 1.14 11.57
N LEU A 55 -12.36 2.09 10.62
CA LEU A 55 -11.95 3.46 10.85
C LEU A 55 -13.07 4.31 11.44
N GLU A 56 -12.71 5.28 12.26
CA GLU A 56 -13.60 6.31 12.78
C GLU A 56 -13.07 7.71 12.46
N SER A 57 -13.97 8.63 12.13
CA SER A 57 -13.65 10.05 11.99
C SER A 57 -13.41 10.64 13.37
N TYR A 58 -12.25 11.26 13.57
CA TYR A 58 -11.89 11.87 14.87
C TYR A 58 -11.74 13.39 14.78
N LYS A 59 -11.65 13.95 13.57
CA LYS A 59 -11.53 15.39 13.33
C LYS A 59 -12.04 15.75 11.95
N SER A 60 -12.65 16.92 11.81
CA SER A 60 -12.90 17.57 10.53
C SER A 60 -12.30 18.97 10.54
N THR A 61 -11.92 19.49 9.37
CA THR A 61 -11.56 20.91 9.22
C THR A 61 -12.81 21.77 9.12
N ASP A 62 -12.64 23.08 9.32
CA ASP A 62 -13.60 24.05 8.78
C ASP A 62 -13.62 24.00 7.24
N GLU A 63 -14.61 24.64 6.63
CA GLU A 63 -14.72 24.74 5.16
C GLU A 63 -13.60 25.64 4.59
N PHE A 64 -12.88 25.09 3.62
CA PHE A 64 -11.95 25.83 2.77
C PHE A 64 -12.63 26.27 1.47
N THR A 65 -12.14 27.38 0.94
CA THR A 65 -12.49 27.91 -0.38
C THR A 65 -11.24 28.03 -1.23
N ASP A 66 -11.39 28.33 -2.53
CA ASP A 66 -10.27 28.68 -3.41
C ASP A 66 -9.43 29.87 -2.92
N ARG A 67 -9.95 30.66 -1.97
CA ARG A 67 -9.29 31.84 -1.40
C ARG A 67 -8.77 31.65 0.03
N THR A 68 -9.29 30.67 0.75
CA THR A 68 -8.99 30.43 2.18
C THR A 68 -8.25 29.12 2.43
N VAL A 69 -8.09 28.28 1.41
CA VAL A 69 -7.29 27.06 1.47
C VAL A 69 -5.87 27.39 1.98
N PRO A 70 -5.37 26.66 3.00
CA PRO A 70 -3.99 26.82 3.44
C PRO A 70 -3.02 26.47 2.31
N ALA A 71 -1.99 27.31 2.12
CA ALA A 71 -0.99 27.11 1.06
C ALA A 71 -0.30 25.73 1.13
N ALA A 72 -0.19 25.15 2.32
CA ALA A 72 0.37 23.82 2.53
C ALA A 72 -0.42 22.71 1.81
N LEU A 73 -1.72 22.88 1.58
CA LEU A 73 -2.54 21.88 0.87
C LEU A 73 -2.39 21.97 -0.66
N LEU A 74 -1.83 23.08 -1.16
CA LEU A 74 -1.63 23.34 -2.59
C LEU A 74 -0.33 22.74 -3.15
N ALA A 75 0.55 22.29 -2.25
CA ALA A 75 1.80 21.61 -2.59
C ALA A 75 1.76 20.17 -2.08
N ASP A 76 2.68 19.35 -2.58
CA ASP A 76 2.84 17.96 -2.12
C ASP A 76 3.00 17.94 -0.60
N HIS A 77 2.07 17.26 0.06
CA HIS A 77 2.09 17.00 1.48
C HIS A 77 1.52 15.61 1.75
N ASN A 78 1.53 15.19 3.02
CA ASN A 78 0.98 13.91 3.43
C ASN A 78 0.29 14.01 4.78
N THR A 79 -0.57 13.04 5.06
CA THR A 79 -1.09 12.79 6.40
C THR A 79 -0.09 11.94 7.21
N LYS A 80 -0.21 12.00 8.53
CA LYS A 80 0.61 11.18 9.44
C LYS A 80 0.32 9.69 9.25
N ALA A 81 1.26 8.84 9.65
CA ALA A 81 1.06 7.40 9.70
C ALA A 81 -0.23 7.05 10.48
N GLY A 82 -1.02 6.10 9.96
CA GLY A 82 -2.30 5.70 10.53
C GLY A 82 -3.46 6.69 10.36
N THR A 83 -3.25 7.86 9.73
CA THR A 83 -4.29 8.87 9.50
C THR A 83 -4.71 8.88 8.03
N TRP A 84 -5.96 8.52 7.78
CA TRP A 84 -6.61 8.66 6.49
C TRP A 84 -7.26 10.04 6.39
N GLY A 85 -7.22 10.63 5.19
CA GLY A 85 -7.98 11.84 4.87
C GLY A 85 -9.14 11.50 3.95
N LEU A 86 -10.28 12.16 4.15
CA LEU A 86 -11.43 12.08 3.26
C LEU A 86 -11.84 13.50 2.86
N ILE A 87 -11.65 13.83 1.58
CA ILE A 87 -11.90 15.15 1.01
C ILE A 87 -13.34 15.19 0.50
N ARG A 88 -14.16 16.08 1.08
CA ARG A 88 -15.55 16.28 0.64
C ARG A 88 -15.71 17.67 0.04
N VAL A 89 -16.16 17.71 -1.21
CA VAL A 89 -16.51 18.95 -1.90
C VAL A 89 -17.98 19.25 -1.64
N THR A 90 -18.26 20.46 -1.16
CA THR A 90 -19.62 20.94 -0.86
C THR A 90 -20.15 21.86 -1.96
N ALA A 91 -19.27 22.53 -2.71
CA ALA A 91 -19.62 23.27 -3.92
C ALA A 91 -18.44 23.38 -4.90
N GLY A 92 -18.73 23.59 -6.17
CA GLY A 92 -17.71 23.82 -7.20
C GLY A 92 -16.89 22.56 -7.52
N MET A 93 -15.64 22.76 -7.91
CA MET A 93 -14.74 21.69 -8.38
C MET A 93 -13.38 21.77 -7.69
N LEU A 94 -12.87 20.63 -7.23
CA LEU A 94 -11.56 20.53 -6.62
C LEU A 94 -10.75 19.50 -7.41
N ARG A 95 -9.63 19.90 -8.00
CA ARG A 95 -8.70 18.93 -8.57
C ARG A 95 -7.89 18.31 -7.44
N TYR A 96 -7.90 16.98 -7.36
CA TYR A 96 -7.13 16.19 -6.40
C TYR A 96 -6.09 15.36 -7.15
N ARG A 97 -4.84 15.36 -6.67
CA ARG A 97 -3.73 14.66 -7.28
C ARG A 97 -3.00 13.78 -6.26
N VAL A 98 -2.64 12.57 -6.66
CA VAL A 98 -1.68 11.72 -5.94
C VAL A 98 -0.39 11.67 -6.75
N THR A 99 0.69 12.12 -6.12
CA THR A 99 2.01 12.31 -6.74
C THR A 99 3.05 11.33 -6.19
N ASP A 100 2.70 10.56 -5.16
CA ASP A 100 3.60 9.60 -4.54
C ASP A 100 3.98 8.44 -5.49
N PRO A 101 5.28 8.13 -5.67
CA PRO A 101 5.71 7.06 -6.56
C PRO A 101 5.31 5.65 -6.08
N ARG A 102 4.89 5.48 -4.82
CA ARG A 102 4.35 4.20 -4.31
C ARG A 102 2.97 3.89 -4.87
N ARG A 103 2.28 4.88 -5.46
CA ARG A 103 0.95 4.77 -6.05
C ARG A 103 0.99 5.10 -7.54
N ALA A 104 0.05 4.53 -8.29
CA ALA A 104 -0.19 4.95 -9.67
C ALA A 104 -0.57 6.44 -9.66
N PRO A 105 0.00 7.29 -10.54
CA PRO A 105 -0.38 8.69 -10.60
C PRO A 105 -1.89 8.85 -10.76
N LEU A 106 -2.47 9.75 -9.99
CA LEU A 106 -3.90 10.06 -10.05
C LEU A 106 -4.07 11.56 -10.22
N GLU A 107 -4.96 11.94 -11.14
CA GLU A 107 -5.56 13.26 -11.21
C GLU A 107 -7.06 13.06 -11.41
N THR A 108 -7.87 13.65 -10.53
CA THR A 108 -9.32 13.58 -10.63
C THR A 108 -9.97 14.90 -10.22
N ILE A 109 -11.16 15.16 -10.75
CA ILE A 109 -11.99 16.31 -10.37
C ILE A 109 -13.05 15.81 -9.39
N LEU A 110 -13.00 16.35 -8.17
CA LEU A 110 -14.00 16.14 -7.15
C LEU A 110 -15.06 17.25 -7.23
N THR A 111 -16.32 16.86 -7.10
CA THR A 111 -17.51 17.72 -7.08
C THR A 111 -18.47 17.22 -5.98
N PRO A 112 -19.55 17.97 -5.66
CA PRO A 112 -20.56 17.49 -4.72
C PRO A 112 -21.23 16.17 -5.13
N ASP A 113 -21.27 15.88 -6.44
CA ASP A 113 -21.97 14.72 -7.00
C ASP A 113 -21.05 13.50 -7.22
N THR A 114 -19.74 13.65 -7.00
CA THR A 114 -18.77 12.56 -7.11
C THR A 114 -18.50 11.91 -5.75
N LEU A 115 -17.92 10.71 -5.77
CA LEU A 115 -17.34 10.13 -4.57
C LEU A 115 -16.27 11.07 -3.97
N PRO A 116 -16.12 11.09 -2.63
CA PRO A 116 -15.10 11.90 -1.98
C PRO A 116 -13.68 11.45 -2.36
N GLY A 117 -12.72 12.37 -2.28
CA GLY A 117 -11.31 12.05 -2.46
C GLY A 117 -10.77 11.28 -1.26
N ILE A 118 -10.10 10.15 -1.48
CA ILE A 118 -9.48 9.35 -0.42
C ILE A 118 -7.98 9.59 -0.41
N VAL A 119 -7.49 9.99 0.76
CA VAL A 119 -6.08 10.22 1.05
C VAL A 119 -5.59 9.13 1.99
N GLU A 120 -4.61 8.37 1.52
CA GLU A 120 -4.00 7.30 2.30
C GLU A 120 -2.88 7.83 3.23
N PRO A 121 -2.69 7.25 4.42
CA PRO A 121 -1.60 7.61 5.33
C PRO A 121 -0.24 7.70 4.63
N THR A 122 0.49 8.78 4.88
CA THR A 122 1.85 9.03 4.39
C THR A 122 2.02 9.21 2.88
N ILE A 123 0.98 9.03 2.07
CA ILE A 123 1.04 9.16 0.60
C ILE A 123 1.05 10.64 0.22
N LEU A 124 2.03 11.04 -0.61
CA LEU A 124 2.11 12.40 -1.16
C LEU A 124 0.95 12.70 -2.11
N HIS A 125 0.31 13.82 -1.84
CA HIS A 125 -0.83 14.33 -2.59
C HIS A 125 -0.95 15.84 -2.41
N HIS A 126 -1.77 16.47 -3.25
CA HIS A 126 -2.15 17.87 -3.11
C HIS A 126 -3.49 18.15 -3.78
N VAL A 127 -4.01 19.35 -3.56
CA VAL A 127 -5.25 19.82 -4.17
C VAL A 127 -5.05 21.15 -4.90
N GLU A 128 -5.85 21.36 -5.94
CA GLU A 128 -5.94 22.61 -6.68
C GLU A 128 -7.43 23.01 -6.76
N PRO A 129 -7.91 23.90 -5.88
CA PRO A 129 -9.28 24.39 -5.94
C PRO A 129 -9.52 25.20 -7.22
N VAL A 130 -10.59 24.89 -7.93
CA VAL A 130 -11.09 25.73 -9.04
C VAL A 130 -11.85 26.92 -8.42
N PRO A 131 -11.84 28.13 -9.02
CA PRO A 131 -12.60 29.26 -8.50
C PRO A 131 -14.06 28.89 -8.18
N GLY A 132 -14.51 29.18 -6.96
CA GLY A 132 -15.84 28.80 -6.45
C GLY A 132 -15.90 27.45 -5.74
N ALA A 133 -14.78 26.74 -5.62
CA ALA A 133 -14.70 25.50 -4.84
C ALA A 133 -14.93 25.76 -3.35
N ARG A 134 -15.65 24.83 -2.72
CA ARG A 134 -15.84 24.72 -1.28
C ARG A 134 -15.66 23.28 -0.86
N PHE A 135 -14.84 23.03 0.16
CA PHE A 135 -14.55 21.67 0.60
C PHE A 135 -14.04 21.63 2.03
N HIS A 136 -14.09 20.46 2.65
CA HIS A 136 -13.44 20.20 3.94
C HIS A 136 -12.77 18.83 3.91
N VAL A 137 -11.93 18.56 4.91
CA VAL A 137 -11.23 17.29 5.06
C VAL A 137 -11.57 16.66 6.40
N GLU A 138 -12.10 15.44 6.35
CA GLU A 138 -12.26 14.58 7.53
C GLU A 138 -11.00 13.74 7.72
N PHE A 139 -10.59 13.55 8.97
CA PHE A 139 -9.47 12.70 9.34
C PHE A 139 -9.98 11.47 10.06
N TRP A 140 -9.58 10.31 9.55
CA TRP A 140 -10.03 9.00 9.96
C TRP A 140 -8.85 8.17 10.47
N ARG A 141 -9.05 7.38 11.52
CA ARG A 141 -8.04 6.45 12.05
C ARG A 141 -8.71 5.20 12.62
N ALA A 142 -7.94 4.14 12.82
CA ALA A 142 -8.46 2.95 13.47
C ALA A 142 -8.95 3.30 14.88
N ARG A 143 -10.11 2.78 15.26
CA ARG A 143 -10.65 2.98 16.61
C ARG A 143 -9.67 2.40 17.63
N GLU A 144 -9.25 3.20 18.59
CA GLU A 144 -8.48 2.71 19.73
C GLU A 144 -9.44 1.84 20.59
N GLY A 145 -9.02 0.60 20.83
CA GLY A 145 -9.79 -0.41 21.57
C GLY A 145 -9.82 -0.15 23.06
#